data_AF-A0AAV2M2R2-F1
#
_entry.id   AF-A0AAV2M2R2-F1
#
_cell.length_a   1.000
_cell.length_b   1.000
_cell.length_c   1.000
_cell.angle_alpha   90.00
_cell.angle_beta   90.00
_cell.angle_gamma   90.00
#
_symmetry.space_group_name_H-M   'P 1'
#
loop_
_entity.id
_entity.type
_entity.pdbx_description
1 polymer ?
#
loop_
_entity_poly.entity_id
_entity_poly.type
_entity_poly.pdbx_seq_one_letter_code
_entity_poly.pdbx_strand_id
1 'polypeptide(L)'
;MKPVESHSYRDLQTFGGHKCDLMLVVGHGTDGTKDKPSEKHLFAMDTSKIREVTLLICSYINSVQQQKSAAHHLSAPALMGAQPIMGAQPISLKTKDLRSKSPPAVGRPSKAPTLL
;
A
#
# COMPACT_ATOMS: atom_id res chain seq x y z
N MET A 1 30.57 0.06 -15.00
CA MET A 1 30.64 -0.50 -13.64
C MET A 1 29.53 -1.54 -13.50
N LYS A 2 29.80 -2.76 -13.05
CA LYS A 2 28.78 -3.82 -12.86
C LYS A 2 28.47 -3.94 -11.36
N PRO A 3 27.21 -4.22 -10.96
CA PRO A 3 26.88 -4.47 -9.55
C PRO A 3 27.65 -5.69 -9.04
N VAL A 4 28.11 -5.64 -7.80
CA VAL A 4 28.76 -6.78 -7.13
C VAL A 4 27.72 -7.83 -6.77
N GLU A 5 26.57 -7.38 -6.25
CA GLU A 5 25.42 -8.21 -5.92
C GLU A 5 24.11 -7.49 -6.27
N SER A 6 23.04 -8.24 -6.47
CA SER A 6 21.70 -7.70 -6.78
C SER A 6 20.63 -8.67 -6.27
N HIS A 7 19.69 -8.14 -5.49
CA HIS A 7 18.59 -8.90 -4.90
C HIS A 7 17.25 -8.39 -5.39
N SER A 8 16.27 -9.29 -5.55
CA SER A 8 14.90 -8.87 -5.84
C SER A 8 14.26 -8.22 -4.62
N TYR A 9 13.44 -7.20 -4.82
CA TYR A 9 12.62 -6.63 -3.73
C TYR A 9 11.66 -7.66 -3.11
N ARG A 10 11.32 -8.73 -3.87
CA ARG A 10 10.46 -9.82 -3.38
C ARG A 10 11.15 -10.69 -2.32
N ASP A 11 12.48 -10.71 -2.35
CA ASP A 11 13.29 -11.46 -1.41
C ASP A 11 13.63 -10.62 -0.17
N LEU A 12 13.43 -9.30 -0.21
CA LEU A 12 13.65 -8.42 0.94
C LEU A 12 12.57 -8.65 2.00
N GLN A 13 12.96 -9.26 3.12
CA GLN A 13 12.06 -9.58 4.24
C GLN A 13 11.84 -8.39 5.17
N THR A 14 12.93 -7.71 5.53
CA THR A 14 12.89 -6.52 6.37
C THR A 14 14.14 -5.67 6.17
N PHE A 15 14.04 -4.40 6.52
CA PHE A 15 15.14 -3.46 6.48
C PHE A 15 14.92 -2.40 7.56
N GLY A 16 16.02 -1.82 8.05
CA GLY A 16 15.94 -0.78 9.08
C GLY A 16 17.31 -0.25 9.46
N GLY A 17 17.31 0.99 9.98
CA GLY A 17 18.52 1.65 10.44
C GLY A 17 18.59 1.74 11.95
N HIS A 18 19.80 1.64 12.50
CA HIS A 18 20.11 1.94 13.89
C HIS A 18 21.45 2.67 13.98
N LYS A 19 21.45 3.86 14.60
CA LYS A 19 22.62 4.75 14.67
C LYS A 19 23.20 5.08 13.27
N CYS A 20 24.30 4.43 12.92
CA CYS A 20 25.03 4.61 11.67
C CYS A 20 25.06 3.32 10.85
N ASP A 21 24.19 2.36 11.15
CA ASP A 21 24.10 1.08 10.45
C ASP A 21 22.73 0.93 9.80
N LEU A 22 22.71 0.62 8.51
CA LEU A 22 21.53 0.15 7.78
C LEU A 22 21.62 -1.37 7.62
N MET A 23 20.58 -2.08 8.03
CA MET A 23 20.47 -3.52 7.88
C MET A 23 19.41 -3.87 6.83
N LEU A 24 19.77 -4.76 5.90
CA LEU A 24 18.84 -5.42 4.98
C LEU A 24 18.85 -6.92 5.27
N VAL A 25 17.66 -7.51 5.44
CA VAL A 25 17.48 -8.95 5.63
C VAL A 25 16.82 -9.50 4.38
N VAL A 26 17.55 -10.33 3.64
CA VAL A 26 17.15 -10.88 2.35
C VAL A 26 16.92 -12.39 2.52
N GLY A 27 15.71 -12.85 2.24
CA GLY A 27 15.40 -14.27 2.14
C GLY A 27 15.87 -14.84 0.81
N HIS A 28 15.80 -16.16 0.67
CA HIS A 28 15.89 -16.79 -0.64
C HIS A 28 14.47 -17.10 -1.11
N GLY A 29 14.07 -16.54 -2.26
CA GLY A 29 12.73 -16.66 -2.81
C GLY A 29 12.26 -18.10 -3.05
N THR A 30 10.94 -18.25 -2.96
CA THR A 30 9.95 -19.34 -3.14
C THR A 30 10.25 -20.64 -3.93
N ASP A 31 11.49 -21.06 -4.18
CA ASP A 31 11.78 -22.33 -4.87
C ASP A 31 11.93 -23.50 -3.88
N GLY A 32 10.86 -23.77 -3.11
CA GLY A 32 10.57 -25.04 -2.43
C GLY A 32 11.58 -25.59 -1.40
N THR A 33 12.79 -25.03 -1.30
CA THR A 33 13.88 -25.50 -0.45
C THR A 33 14.01 -24.55 0.73
N LYS A 34 13.13 -24.80 1.71
CA LYS A 34 12.97 -24.06 2.96
C LYS A 34 14.12 -24.26 3.96
N ASP A 35 15.36 -24.40 3.47
CA ASP A 35 16.51 -24.76 4.28
C ASP A 35 17.56 -23.65 4.39
N LYS A 36 17.55 -22.68 3.46
CA LYS A 36 18.58 -21.63 3.48
C LYS A 36 18.18 -20.47 4.40
N PRO A 37 19.00 -20.14 5.41
CA PRO A 37 18.73 -19.01 6.30
C PRO A 37 18.74 -17.69 5.55
N SER A 38 18.02 -16.70 6.07
CA SER A 38 18.07 -15.35 5.53
C SER A 38 19.47 -14.75 5.68
N GLU A 39 19.85 -13.99 4.66
CA GLU A 39 21.11 -13.26 4.62
C GLU A 39 20.92 -11.87 5.21
N LYS A 40 21.90 -11.42 6.01
CA LYS A 40 21.88 -10.10 6.64
C LYS A 40 23.03 -9.28 6.09
N HIS A 41 22.70 -8.18 5.43
CA HIS A 41 23.66 -7.20 4.94
C HIS A 41 23.66 -5.98 5.85
N LEU A 42 24.83 -5.61 6.36
CA LEU A 42 25.04 -4.42 7.19
C LEU A 42 25.87 -3.40 6.41
N PHE A 43 25.37 -2.17 6.37
CA PHE A 43 26.03 -1.05 5.71
C PHE A 43 26.23 0.09 6.70
N ALA A 44 27.48 0.51 6.89
CA ALA A 44 27.80 1.71 7.66
C ALA A 44 27.49 2.95 6.82
N MET A 45 26.58 3.80 7.30
CA MET A 45 26.08 4.97 6.59
C MET A 45 25.69 6.08 7.59
N ASP A 46 25.83 7.34 7.20
CA ASP A 46 25.33 8.46 8.02
C ASP A 46 23.82 8.38 8.20
N THR A 47 23.32 8.83 9.35
CA THR A 47 21.89 8.76 9.69
C THR A 47 20.98 9.46 8.67
N SER A 48 21.43 10.56 8.04
CA SER A 48 20.71 11.22 6.94
C SER A 48 20.52 10.29 5.74
N LYS A 49 21.59 9.60 5.33
CA LYS A 49 21.60 8.67 4.20
C LYS A 49 20.77 7.42 4.49
N ILE A 50 20.80 6.92 5.73
CA ILE A 50 19.93 5.83 6.18
C ILE A 50 18.46 6.20 5.98
N ARG A 51 18.05 7.41 6.39
CA ARG A 51 16.67 7.88 6.24
C ARG A 51 16.26 7.95 4.77
N GLU A 52 17.12 8.51 3.91
CA GLU A 52 16.87 8.63 2.47
C GLU A 52 16.72 7.27 1.79
N VAL A 53 17.65 6.33 2.04
CA VAL A 53 17.62 4.98 1.48
C VAL A 53 16.39 4.21 1.97
N THR A 54 16.07 4.31 3.26
CA THR A 54 14.87 3.66 3.83
C THR A 54 13.60 4.17 3.14
N LEU A 55 13.45 5.48 2.99
CA LEU A 55 12.30 6.09 2.31
C LEU A 55 12.21 5.68 0.83
N LEU A 56 13.35 5.57 0.16
CA LEU A 56 13.42 5.13 -1.22
C LEU A 56 12.95 3.68 -1.39
N ILE A 57 13.42 2.76 -0.52
CA ILE A 57 12.99 1.35 -0.52
C ILE A 57 11.48 1.26 -0.24
N CYS A 58 10.98 1.96 0.79
CA CYS A 58 9.56 2.02 1.10
C CYS A 58 8.72 2.50 -0.09
N SER A 59 9.14 3.59 -0.72
CA SER A 59 8.45 4.18 -1.87
C SER A 59 8.40 3.21 -3.06
N TYR A 60 9.51 2.54 -3.34
CA TYR A 60 9.60 1.55 -4.42
C TYR A 60 8.66 0.36 -4.20
N ILE A 61 8.68 -0.23 -2.99
CA ILE A 61 7.77 -1.35 -2.68
C ILE A 61 6.31 -0.88 -2.81
N ASN A 62 5.99 0.29 -2.27
CA ASN A 62 4.63 0.82 -2.29
C ASN A 62 4.13 1.10 -3.72
N SER A 63 4.96 1.64 -4.60
CA SER A 63 4.57 1.93 -5.99
C SER A 63 4.28 0.64 -6.77
N VAL A 64 5.08 -0.41 -6.56
CA VAL A 64 4.86 -1.72 -7.18
C VAL A 64 3.56 -2.37 -6.70
N GLN A 65 3.24 -2.27 -5.41
CA GLN A 65 1.98 -2.79 -4.89
C GLN A 65 0.78 -1.98 -5.42
N GLN A 66 0.89 -0.65 -5.50
CA GLN A 66 -0.14 0.23 -6.06
C GLN A 66 -0.43 -0.10 -7.54
N GLN A 67 0.61 -0.35 -8.33
CA GLN A 67 0.46 -0.74 -9.73
C GLN A 67 -0.29 -2.07 -9.88
N LYS A 68 -0.05 -3.05 -9.00
CA LYS A 68 -0.82 -4.31 -8.99
C LYS A 68 -2.29 -4.07 -8.67
N SER A 69 -2.60 -3.28 -7.64
CA SER A 69 -4.00 -2.94 -7.33
C SER A 69 -4.70 -2.18 -8.44
N ALA A 70 -4.01 -1.23 -9.09
CA ALA A 70 -4.58 -0.44 -10.18
C ALA A 70 -4.88 -1.28 -11.43
N ALA A 71 -4.04 -2.27 -11.76
CA ALA A 71 -4.29 -3.19 -12.87
C ALA A 71 -5.60 -3.98 -12.68
N HIS A 72 -5.92 -4.39 -11.46
CA HIS A 72 -7.19 -5.08 -11.16
C HIS A 72 -8.42 -4.18 -11.33
N HIS A 73 -8.31 -2.87 -11.07
CA HIS A 73 -9.39 -1.92 -11.31
C HIS A 73 -9.60 -1.61 -12.81
N LEU A 74 -8.55 -1.67 -13.62
CA LEU A 74 -8.65 -1.45 -15.08
C LEU A 74 -9.21 -2.66 -15.85
N SER A 75 -9.23 -3.85 -15.23
CA SER A 75 -9.80 -5.08 -15.81
C SER A 75 -11.30 -5.28 -15.56
N ALA A 76 -11.94 -4.40 -14.77
CA ALA A 76 -13.40 -4.44 -14.64
C ALA A 76 -14.03 -3.78 -15.88
N PRO A 77 -14.89 -4.48 -16.65
CA PRO A 77 -15.63 -3.83 -17.72
C PRO A 77 -16.48 -2.71 -17.10
N ALA A 78 -16.15 -1.47 -17.42
CA ALA A 78 -17.09 -0.38 -17.22
C ALA A 78 -18.30 -0.72 -18.10
N LEU A 79 -19.37 -1.23 -17.48
CA LEU A 79 -20.63 -1.44 -18.17
C LEU A 79 -21.12 -0.06 -18.61
N MET A 80 -20.82 0.26 -19.87
CA MET A 80 -21.33 1.39 -20.64
C MET A 80 -22.86 1.25 -20.70
N GLY A 81 -23.53 1.67 -19.63
CA GLY A 81 -24.95 2.00 -19.64
C GLY A 81 -25.15 3.35 -20.31
N ALA A 82 -24.71 3.49 -21.56
CA ALA A 82 -25.13 4.59 -22.41
C ALA A 82 -26.37 4.12 -23.17
N GLN A 83 -27.55 4.56 -22.73
CA GLN A 83 -28.54 5.00 -23.70
C GLN A 83 -29.20 6.32 -23.25
N PRO A 84 -29.23 7.33 -24.12
CA PRO A 84 -29.89 8.61 -23.87
C PRO A 84 -31.38 8.46 -24.22
N ILE A 85 -32.25 8.95 -23.36
CA ILE A 85 -33.63 9.26 -23.76
C ILE A 85 -33.90 10.70 -23.34
N MET A 86 -33.83 11.57 -24.34
CA MET A 86 -34.34 12.94 -24.46
C MET A 86 -34.54 13.75 -23.16
N GLY A 87 -33.69 14.76 -22.95
CA GLY A 87 -34.22 16.05 -22.48
C GLY A 87 -33.49 16.85 -21.40
N ALA A 88 -32.35 16.43 -20.85
CA ALA A 88 -31.71 17.22 -19.77
C ALA A 88 -30.21 17.48 -20.01
N GLN A 89 -29.88 18.75 -20.23
CA GLN A 89 -28.53 19.29 -20.31
C GLN A 89 -27.85 19.29 -18.92
N PRO A 90 -26.51 19.17 -18.82
CA PRO A 90 -25.80 19.14 -17.54
C PRO A 90 -25.53 20.55 -17.02
N ILE A 91 -26.01 20.87 -15.82
CA ILE A 91 -25.61 22.08 -15.09
C ILE A 91 -24.53 21.71 -14.08
N SER A 92 -23.32 22.16 -14.36
CA SER A 92 -22.24 22.32 -13.40
C SER A 92 -22.66 23.32 -12.33
N LEU A 93 -22.77 22.91 -11.06
CA LEU A 93 -22.71 23.83 -9.93
C LEU A 93 -21.85 23.25 -8.80
N LYS A 94 -21.03 24.15 -8.27
CA LYS A 94 -19.82 23.96 -7.51
C LYS A 94 -20.09 24.47 -6.09
N THR A 95 -19.46 23.81 -5.10
CA THR A 95 -18.99 24.42 -3.83
C THR A 95 -19.97 24.58 -2.65
N LYS A 96 -19.41 24.29 -1.46
CA LYS A 96 -19.67 24.90 -0.14
C LYS A 96 -20.95 24.41 0.58
N ASP A 97 -20.97 24.05 1.86
CA ASP A 97 -20.38 24.75 3.02
C ASP A 97 -20.20 23.85 4.25
N LEU A 98 -19.41 24.40 5.16
CA LEU A 98 -18.95 23.95 6.47
C LEU A 98 -20.05 23.71 7.54
N ARG A 99 -19.68 22.89 8.54
CA ARG A 99 -19.80 23.17 10.00
C ARG A 99 -21.09 22.80 10.79
N SER A 100 -20.94 21.70 11.54
CA SER A 100 -21.09 21.54 13.02
C SER A 100 -22.46 21.47 13.75
N LYS A 101 -22.46 20.54 14.75
CA LYS A 101 -22.99 20.60 16.14
C LYS A 101 -24.16 19.64 16.54
N SER A 102 -23.77 18.62 17.34
CA SER A 102 -24.39 18.03 18.56
C SER A 102 -25.74 17.25 18.55
N PRO A 103 -25.96 16.30 19.51
CA PRO A 103 -26.98 15.22 19.50
C PRO A 103 -28.22 15.50 20.37
N PRO A 104 -29.31 14.71 20.27
CA PRO A 104 -29.61 13.75 21.36
C PRO A 104 -30.28 12.42 20.93
N ALA A 105 -30.33 11.49 21.89
CA ALA A 105 -30.86 10.12 21.81
C ALA A 105 -32.39 10.02 21.76
N VAL A 106 -32.92 8.93 21.20
CA VAL A 106 -34.07 8.10 21.67
C VAL A 106 -34.31 6.99 20.63
N GLY A 107 -34.35 5.72 21.05
CA GLY A 107 -34.92 4.62 20.24
C GLY A 107 -34.06 3.37 20.08
N ARG A 108 -34.06 2.50 21.11
CA ARG A 108 -33.64 1.07 21.03
C ARG A 108 -34.56 0.34 20.01
N PRO A 109 -34.11 -0.69 19.28
CA PRO A 109 -34.18 -2.03 19.86
C PRO A 109 -32.93 -2.89 19.65
N SER A 110 -32.67 -3.70 20.67
CA SER A 110 -31.66 -4.74 20.77
C SER A 110 -32.06 -5.96 19.94
N LYS A 111 -31.15 -6.47 19.10
CA LYS A 111 -31.16 -7.89 18.68
C LYS A 111 -29.80 -8.48 19.00
N ALA A 112 -29.77 -9.26 20.08
CA ALA A 112 -28.68 -10.18 20.39
C ALA A 112 -28.78 -11.43 19.47
N PRO A 113 -27.69 -12.21 19.29
CA PRO A 113 -27.73 -13.44 18.51
C PRO A 113 -28.41 -14.56 19.31
N THR A 114 -29.30 -15.32 18.67
CA THR A 114 -29.83 -16.59 19.20
C THR A 114 -28.85 -17.72 18.86
N LEU A 115 -28.40 -18.48 19.86
CA LEU A 115 -27.71 -19.75 19.68
C LEU A 115 -28.74 -20.84 19.32
N LEU A 116 -28.51 -21.57 18.24
CA LEU A 116 -28.97 -22.95 18.02
C LEU A 116 -27.74 -23.81 17.75
#